data_AF-A0A3P8G763-F1
#
_entry.id   AF-A0A3P8G763-F1
#
_cell.length_a   1.000
_cell.length_b   1.000
_cell.length_c   1.000
_cell.angle_alpha   90.00
_cell.angle_beta   90.00
_cell.angle_gamma   90.00
#
_symmetry.space_group_name_H-M   'P 1'
#
loop_
_entity.id
_entity.type
_entity.pdbx_description
1 polymer ?
#
loop_
_entity_poly.entity_id
_entity_poly.type
_entity_poly.pdbx_seq_one_letter_code
_entity_poly.pdbx_strand_id
1 'polypeptide(L)' 'MFKRVSEQFTAMFHRKAFLHWYTGEGMDEMEFTKAESNMNDLVSEYQQCQDATANDEENV' A
#
# COMPACT_ATOMS: atom_id res chain seq x y z
N MET A 1 10.08 2.90 -3.22
CA MET A 1 10.07 2.95 -1.74
C MET A 1 8.76 2.40 -1.18
N PHE A 2 7.61 2.99 -1.53
CA PHE A 2 6.29 2.59 -1.01
C PHE A 2 5.92 1.12 -1.24
N LYS A 3 6.26 0.55 -2.41
CA LYS A 3 6.05 -0.87 -2.70
C LYS A 3 6.68 -1.81 -1.65
N ARG A 4 7.91 -1.53 -1.22
CA ARG A 4 8.61 -2.33 -0.21
C ARG A 4 7.93 -2.24 1.17
N VAL A 5 7.45 -1.06 1.54
CA VAL A 5 6.72 -0.86 2.79
C VAL A 5 5.38 -1.59 2.75
N SER A 6 4.65 -1.50 1.64
CA SER A 6 3.40 -2.25 1.42
C SER A 6 3.63 -3.76 1.55
N GLU A 7 4.63 -4.33 0.86
CA GLU A 7 4.95 -5.76 0.94
C GLU A 7 5.28 -6.23 2.37
N GLN A 8 6.06 -5.44 3.12
CA GLN A 8 6.37 -5.75 4.52
C GLN A 8 5.13 -5.66 5.41
N PHE A 9 4.30 -4.62 5.22
CA PHE A 9 3.05 -4.45 5.94
C PHE A 9 2.11 -5.63 5.68
N THR A 10 1.86 -5.98 4.41
CA THR A 10 1.01 -7.12 4.02
C THR A 10 1.48 -8.40 4.70
N ALA A 11 2.78 -8.71 4.65
CA ALA A 11 3.32 -9.91 5.27
C ALA A 11 3.11 -9.96 6.80
N MET A 12 3.19 -8.83 7.47
CA MET A 12 2.95 -8.72 8.92
C MET A 12 1.47 -8.78 9.26
N PHE A 13 0.64 -8.05 8.51
CA PHE A 13 -0.81 -7.99 8.69
C PHE A 13 -1.47 -9.35 8.47
N HIS A 14 -1.05 -10.09 7.44
CA HIS A 14 -1.54 -11.43 7.16
C HIS A 14 -1.23 -12.44 8.27
N ARG A 15 -0.14 -12.22 9.02
CA ARG A 15 0.24 -13.02 10.20
C ARG A 15 -0.38 -12.49 11.49
N LYS A 16 -1.19 -11.44 11.42
CA LYS A 16 -1.70 -10.67 12.57
C LYS A 16 -0.59 -10.28 13.57
N ALA A 17 0.62 -10.05 13.06
CA ALA A 17 1.76 -9.75 13.90
C ALA A 17 1.60 -8.35 14.53
N PHE A 18 1.71 -8.27 15.86
CA PHE A 18 1.61 -7.03 16.64
C PHE A 18 0.26 -6.29 16.56
N LEU A 19 -0.77 -6.89 15.94
CA LEU A 19 -2.07 -6.24 15.72
C LEU A 19 -2.76 -5.80 17.01
N HIS A 20 -2.65 -6.63 18.06
CA HIS A 20 -3.29 -6.39 19.36
C HIS A 20 -2.84 -5.12 20.07
N TRP A 21 -1.63 -4.60 19.78
CA TRP A 21 -1.18 -3.32 20.34
C TRP A 21 -1.94 -2.13 19.77
N TYR A 22 -2.46 -2.24 18.56
CA TYR A 22 -3.23 -1.19 17.92
C TYR A 22 -4.72 -1.35 18.19
N THR A 23 -5.23 -2.59 18.13
CA THR A 23 -6.64 -2.84 18.46
C THR A 23 -6.94 -2.64 19.95
N GLY A 24 -5.94 -2.83 20.83
CA GLY A 24 -6.03 -2.49 22.26
C GLY A 24 -6.19 -0.99 22.52
N GLU A 25 -5.73 -0.13 21.61
CA GLU A 25 -5.92 1.32 21.66
C GLU A 25 -7.23 1.78 20.99
N GLY A 26 -8.06 0.83 20.53
CA GLY A 26 -9.39 1.10 19.95
C GLY A 26 -9.43 1.16 18.42
N MET A 27 -8.35 0.82 17.72
CA MET A 27 -8.32 0.72 16.26
C MET A 27 -9.07 -0.53 15.77
N ASP A 28 -9.83 -0.42 14.68
CA ASP A 28 -10.51 -1.58 14.06
C ASP A 28 -9.56 -2.31 13.10
N GLU A 29 -9.60 -3.65 13.05
CA GLU A 29 -8.84 -4.42 12.06
C GLU A 29 -9.17 -3.98 10.61
N MET A 30 -10.40 -3.53 10.35
CA MET A 30 -10.80 -3.01 9.03
C MET A 30 -10.04 -1.73 8.64
N GLU A 31 -9.57 -0.94 9.61
CA GLU A 31 -8.79 0.26 9.32
C GLU A 31 -7.41 -0.09 8.74
N PHE A 32 -6.84 -1.24 9.10
CA PHE A 32 -5.61 -1.76 8.49
C PHE A 32 -5.82 -2.13 7.03
N THR A 33 -6.91 -2.84 6.72
CA THR A 33 -7.28 -3.18 5.34
C THR A 33 -7.50 -1.92 4.50
N LYS A 34 -8.14 -0.89 5.08
CA LYS A 34 -8.34 0.39 4.41
C LYS A 34 -7.02 1.12 4.15
N ALA A 35 -6.12 1.14 5.13
CA ALA A 35 -4.80 1.74 4.97
C ALA A 35 -3.96 1.02 3.91
N GLU A 36 -4.03 -0.31 3.85
CA GLU A 36 -3.38 -1.13 2.81
C GLU A 36 -3.90 -0.79 1.42
N SER A 37 -5.22 -0.71 1.24
CA SER A 37 -5.84 -0.33 -0.03
C SER A 37 -5.37 1.05 -0.47
N ASN A 38 -5.43 2.05 0.42
CA ASN A 38 -4.99 3.41 0.12
C ASN A 38 -3.52 3.46 -0.33
N MET A 39 -2.65 2.65 0.28
CA MET A 39 -1.24 2.58 -0.10
C MET A 39 -1.06 1.93 -1.48
N ASN A 40 -1.82 0.89 -1.78
CA ASN A 40 -1.78 0.20 -3.08
C ASN A 40 -2.32 1.07 -4.22
N ASP A 41 -3.38 1.83 -3.95
CA ASP A 41 -3.93 2.80 -4.89
C ASP A 41 -2.88 3.87 -5.22
N LEU A 42 -2.24 4.43 -4.20
CA LEU A 42 -1.15 5.41 -4.38
C LEU A 42 0.00 4.85 -5.22
N VAL A 43 0.47 3.63 -4.91
CA VAL A 43 1.54 2.98 -5.69
C VAL A 43 1.11 2.78 -7.15
N SER A 44 -0.14 2.41 -7.38
CA SER A 44 -0.69 2.19 -8.72
C SER A 44 -0.79 3.49 -9.52
N GLU A 45 -1.24 4.59 -8.90
CA GLU A 45 -1.29 5.91 -9.53
C GLU A 45 0.11 6.37 -9.97
N TYR A 46 1.12 6.24 -9.11
CA TYR A 46 2.50 6.58 -9.48
C TYR A 46 3.06 5.74 -10.62
N GLN A 47 2.69 4.45 -10.67
CA GLN A 47 3.12 3.57 -11.76
C GLN A 47 2.46 3.98 -13.07
N GLN A 48 1.14 4.23 -13.05
CA GLN A 48 0.40 4.66 -14.24
C GLN A 48 0.91 6.00 -14.78
N CYS A 49 1.22 6.97 -13.92
CA CYS A 49 1.82 8.24 -14.35
C CYS A 49 3.18 8.04 -15.02
N GLN A 50 4.05 7.18 -14.47
CA GLN A 50 5.35 6.88 -15.07
C GLN A 50 5.21 6.21 -16.43
N ASP A 51 4.33 5.20 -16.52
CA ASP A 51 4.10 4.46 -17.76
C ASP A 51 3.49 5.37 -18.84
N ALA A 52 2.61 6.31 -18.47
CA ALA A 52 2.04 7.30 -19.38
C ALA A 52 3.12 8.23 -19.96
N THR A 53 4.00 8.78 -19.12
CA THR A 53 5.12 9.61 -19.59
C THR A 53 6.12 8.84 -20.46
N ALA A 54 6.39 7.57 -20.14
CA ALA A 54 7.28 6.75 -20.95
C ALA A 54 6.68 6.44 -22.34
N ASN A 55 5.37 6.17 -22.41
CA ASN A 55 4.68 5.94 -23.67
C ASN A 55 4.60 7.20 -24.55
N ASP A 56 4.48 8.39 -23.95
CA ASP A 56 4.47 9.65 -24.71
C ASP A 56 5.87 9.98 -25.27
N GLU A 57 6.95 9.64 -24.57
CA GLU A 57 8.34 9.77 -25.07
C GLU A 57 8.68 8.76 -26.18
N GLU A 58 8.11 7.55 -26.16
CA GLU A 58 8.35 6.52 -27.19
C GLU A 58 7.64 6.81 -28.53
N ASN A 59 6.64 7.70 -28.52
CA ASN A 59 5.84 8.08 -29.70
C ASN A 59 6.27 9.42 -30.35
N VAL A 60 7.43 9.98 -29.97
CA VAL A 60 8.04 11.21 -30.53
C VAL A 60 9.35 10.89 -31.24
#